data_AF-A0A946QLG8-F1
#
_entry.id   AF-A0A946QLG8-F1
#
_cell.length_a   1.000
_cell.length_b   1.000
_cell.length_c   1.000
_cell.angle_alpha   90.00
_cell.angle_beta   90.00
_cell.angle_gamma   90.00
#
_symmetry.space_group_name_H-M   'P 1'
#
loop_
_entity.id
_entity.type
_entity.pdbx_description
1 polymer ?
#
loop_
_entity_poly.entity_id
_entity_poly.type
_entity_poly.pdbx_seq_one_letter_code
_entity_poly.pdbx_strand_id
1 'polypeptide(L)'
;MTVKTTLEQRSLTGLDRFISGVDNRLRQLTGQSNQSPASSRPSPALAHQEPPLSARERDHAGALMRVNHTGEVCAQALYQGQALAARSDATRQSLLSAAQEEADHLAWCETRLQELDAKPSRLNPLFYAASFALGAITAVAGDKVSLGFVHATEERVAGHLR
;
A
#
# COMPACT_ATOMS: atom_id res chain seq x y z
N MET A 1 -15.91 -40.43 26.41
CA MET A 1 -15.17 -39.32 27.05
C MET A 1 -14.58 -38.47 25.96
N THR A 2 -15.17 -37.30 25.69
CA THR A 2 -14.73 -36.39 24.62
C THR A 2 -13.86 -35.31 25.25
N VAL A 3 -12.56 -35.34 24.97
CA VAL A 3 -11.62 -34.29 25.39
C VAL A 3 -11.92 -33.05 24.57
N LYS A 4 -12.46 -32.00 25.19
CA LYS A 4 -12.54 -30.66 24.60
C LYS A 4 -11.14 -30.08 24.61
N THR A 5 -10.51 -30.00 23.44
CA THR A 5 -9.29 -29.21 23.23
C THR A 5 -9.68 -27.73 23.24
N THR A 6 -9.53 -27.07 24.38
CA THR A 6 -9.66 -25.62 24.49
C THR A 6 -8.46 -25.00 23.78
N LEU A 7 -8.66 -24.45 22.58
CA LEU A 7 -7.64 -23.62 21.94
C LEU A 7 -7.47 -22.36 22.79
N GLU A 8 -6.38 -22.26 23.54
CA GLU A 8 -6.00 -21.00 24.18
C GLU A 8 -5.76 -19.94 23.10
N GLN A 9 -6.64 -18.94 23.04
CA GLN A 9 -6.39 -17.73 22.28
C GLN A 9 -5.22 -16.99 22.93
N ARG A 10 -4.03 -17.06 22.32
CA ARG A 10 -2.88 -16.26 22.72
C ARG A 10 -3.24 -14.78 22.65
N SER A 11 -3.25 -14.12 23.80
CA SER A 11 -3.39 -12.66 23.89
C SER A 11 -2.08 -12.00 23.48
N LEU A 12 -2.07 -11.35 22.31
CA LEU A 12 -0.90 -10.62 21.83
C LEU A 12 -0.68 -9.38 22.71
N THR A 13 0.56 -9.15 23.14
CA THR A 13 0.93 -7.90 23.82
C THR A 13 0.96 -6.72 22.84
N GLY A 14 1.09 -5.49 23.35
CA GLY A 14 1.24 -4.31 22.48
C GLY A 14 2.48 -4.38 21.57
N LEU A 15 3.57 -4.96 22.08
CA LEU A 15 4.80 -5.20 21.32
C LEU A 15 4.59 -6.29 20.26
N ASP A 16 3.90 -7.37 20.58
CA ASP A 16 3.61 -8.44 19.61
C ASP A 16 2.76 -7.93 18.46
N ARG A 17 1.75 -7.09 18.75
CA ARG A 17 0.94 -6.43 17.72
C ARG A 17 1.78 -5.52 16.82
N PHE A 18 2.71 -4.76 17.42
CA PHE A 18 3.62 -3.91 16.67
C PHE A 18 4.54 -4.73 15.76
N ILE A 19 5.22 -5.74 16.29
CA ILE A 19 6.12 -6.62 15.54
C ILE A 19 5.35 -7.36 14.43
N SER A 20 4.17 -7.89 14.73
CA SER A 20 3.32 -8.56 13.74
C SER A 20 2.87 -7.59 12.64
N GLY A 21 2.56 -6.34 12.98
CA GLY A 21 2.23 -5.29 12.02
C GLY A 21 3.39 -4.96 11.09
N VAL A 22 4.61 -4.82 11.64
CA VAL A 22 5.84 -4.59 10.88
C VAL A 22 6.15 -5.78 9.97
N ASP A 23 6.04 -7.00 10.50
CA ASP A 23 6.30 -8.25 9.78
C ASP A 23 5.32 -8.45 8.60
N ASN A 24 4.02 -8.31 8.85
CA ASN A 24 2.99 -8.39 7.82
C ASN A 24 3.25 -7.36 6.70
N ARG A 25 3.66 -6.15 7.09
CA ARG A 25 3.98 -5.10 6.12
C ARG A 25 5.24 -5.42 5.32
N LEU A 26 6.30 -5.94 5.95
CA LEU A 26 7.51 -6.38 5.25
C LEU A 26 7.22 -7.52 4.27
N ARG A 27 6.36 -8.48 4.64
CA ARG A 27 5.95 -9.57 3.74
C ARG A 27 5.18 -9.07 2.54
N GLN A 28 4.25 -8.12 2.73
CA GLN A 28 3.54 -7.45 1.62
C GLN A 28 4.51 -6.69 0.72
N LEU A 29 5.41 -5.88 1.28
CA LEU A 29 6.38 -5.10 0.51
C LEU A 29 7.34 -5.97 -0.30
N THR A 30 7.69 -7.15 0.20
CA THR A 30 8.60 -8.08 -0.48
C THR A 30 7.89 -9.06 -1.43
N GLY A 31 6.56 -8.97 -1.57
CA GLY A 31 5.77 -9.89 -2.39
C GLY A 31 5.79 -11.33 -1.88
N GLN A 32 6.03 -11.52 -0.57
CA GLN A 32 6.03 -12.82 0.11
C GLN A 32 4.68 -13.11 0.78
N SER A 33 3.69 -12.23 0.63
CA SER A 33 2.33 -12.46 1.10
C SER A 33 1.61 -13.44 0.17
N ASN A 34 1.32 -14.66 0.67
CA ASN A 34 0.36 -15.59 0.06
C ASN A 34 -1.11 -15.13 0.23
N GLN A 35 -1.32 -13.92 0.73
CA GLN A 35 -2.63 -13.31 0.96
C GLN A 35 -2.54 -11.89 0.41
N SER A 36 -3.03 -11.67 -0.82
CA SER A 36 -3.30 -10.32 -1.30
C SER A 36 -4.29 -9.69 -0.30
N PRO A 37 -4.08 -8.46 0.18
CA PRO A 37 -5.09 -7.79 0.99
C PRO A 37 -6.38 -7.77 0.19
N ALA A 38 -7.49 -8.20 0.80
CA ALA A 38 -8.79 -8.06 0.16
C ALA A 38 -9.08 -6.56 0.03
N SER A 39 -9.24 -6.06 -1.20
CA SER A 39 -9.72 -4.70 -1.42
C SER A 39 -11.12 -4.58 -0.85
N SER A 40 -11.41 -3.48 -0.17
CA SER A 40 -12.73 -3.17 0.36
C SER A 40 -13.74 -2.86 -0.76
N ARG A 41 -13.22 -2.38 -1.90
CA ARG A 41 -13.97 -2.05 -3.11
C ARG A 41 -13.66 -3.03 -4.26
N PRO A 42 -14.62 -3.26 -5.17
CA PRO A 42 -14.39 -4.05 -6.38
C PRO A 42 -13.36 -3.38 -7.29
N SER A 43 -12.56 -4.16 -8.00
CA SER A 43 -11.60 -3.64 -8.98
C SER A 43 -12.32 -2.89 -10.10
N PRO A 44 -11.85 -1.70 -10.50
CA PRO A 44 -12.42 -0.96 -11.64
C PRO A 44 -12.27 -1.73 -12.96
N ALA A 45 -11.34 -2.68 -13.04
CA ALA A 45 -11.12 -3.51 -14.23
C ALA A 45 -12.23 -4.56 -14.46
N LEU A 46 -13.09 -4.85 -13.47
CA LEU A 46 -14.12 -5.90 -13.57
C LEU A 46 -15.10 -5.71 -14.74
N ALA A 47 -15.36 -4.47 -15.13
CA ALA A 47 -16.26 -4.15 -16.24
C ALA A 47 -15.59 -4.26 -17.63
N HIS A 48 -14.29 -4.53 -17.69
CA HIS A 48 -13.50 -4.51 -18.92
C HIS A 48 -13.03 -5.91 -19.29
N GLN A 49 -13.19 -6.27 -20.57
CA GLN A 49 -12.58 -7.48 -21.11
C GLN A 49 -11.12 -7.23 -21.46
N GLU A 50 -10.24 -8.11 -21.02
CA GLU A 50 -8.83 -8.04 -21.38
C GLU A 50 -8.62 -8.60 -22.81
N PRO A 51 -8.00 -7.84 -23.73
CA PRO A 51 -7.64 -8.37 -25.03
C PRO A 51 -6.52 -9.42 -24.89
N PRO A 52 -6.44 -10.40 -25.81
CA PRO A 52 -5.33 -11.34 -25.79
C PRO A 52 -4.00 -10.60 -25.98
N LEU A 53 -3.10 -10.72 -25.00
CA LEU A 53 -1.76 -10.12 -25.04
C LEU A 53 -0.72 -11.13 -25.55
N SER A 54 0.14 -10.69 -26.47
CA SER A 54 1.38 -11.40 -26.76
C SER A 54 2.30 -11.44 -25.54
N ALA A 55 3.28 -12.36 -25.53
CA ALA A 55 4.25 -12.44 -24.42
C ALA A 55 4.97 -11.10 -24.18
N ARG A 56 5.37 -10.41 -25.26
CA ARG A 56 6.05 -9.11 -25.18
C ARG A 56 5.15 -8.02 -24.59
N GLU A 57 3.87 -7.99 -24.97
CA GLU A 57 2.91 -7.02 -24.44
C GLU A 57 2.61 -7.29 -22.96
N ARG A 58 2.48 -8.56 -22.57
CA ARG A 58 2.31 -8.98 -21.18
C ARG A 58 3.50 -8.56 -20.32
N ASP A 59 4.73 -8.83 -20.77
CA ASP A 59 5.94 -8.44 -20.07
C ASP A 59 6.05 -6.92 -19.90
N HIS A 60 5.71 -6.17 -20.96
CA HIS A 60 5.72 -4.72 -20.93
C HIS A 60 4.65 -4.16 -19.97
N ALA A 61 3.42 -4.67 -20.05
CA ALA A 61 2.34 -4.30 -19.14
C ALA A 61 2.70 -4.62 -17.68
N GLY A 62 3.33 -5.77 -17.43
CA GLY A 62 3.82 -6.16 -16.11
C GLY A 62 4.91 -5.22 -15.58
N ALA A 63 5.76 -4.68 -16.46
CA ALA A 63 6.74 -3.66 -16.08
C ALA A 63 6.10 -2.33 -15.69
N LEU A 64 5.11 -1.87 -16.44
CA LEU A 64 4.36 -0.66 -16.10
C LEU A 64 3.56 -0.84 -14.80
N MET A 65 2.88 -1.98 -14.64
CA MET A 65 2.11 -2.26 -13.43
C MET A 65 2.99 -2.33 -12.17
N ARG A 66 4.23 -2.78 -12.28
CA ARG A 66 5.18 -2.76 -11.17
C ARG A 66 5.56 -1.35 -10.75
N VAL A 67 5.60 -0.39 -11.68
CA VAL A 67 5.77 1.03 -11.37
C VAL A 67 4.55 1.55 -10.60
N ASN A 68 3.33 1.28 -11.10
CA ASN A 68 2.09 1.67 -10.42
C ASN A 68 2.04 1.11 -8.99
N HIS A 69 2.23 -0.21 -8.82
CA HIS A 69 2.30 -0.87 -7.52
C HIS A 69 3.33 -0.21 -6.59
N THR A 70 4.51 0.14 -7.10
CA THR A 70 5.54 0.81 -6.30
C THR A 70 5.09 2.23 -5.88
N GLY A 71 4.36 2.92 -6.75
CA GLY A 71 3.71 4.20 -6.44
C GLY A 71 2.75 4.08 -5.26
N GLU A 72 1.85 3.09 -5.31
CA GLU A 72 0.88 2.85 -4.22
C GLU A 72 1.57 2.52 -2.88
N VAL A 73 2.64 1.72 -2.92
CA VAL A 73 3.50 1.43 -1.75
C VAL A 73 4.07 2.72 -1.16
N CYS A 74 4.59 3.62 -2.01
CA CYS A 74 5.15 4.89 -1.58
C CYS A 74 4.09 5.84 -0.99
N ALA A 75 2.93 5.96 -1.65
CA ALA A 75 1.83 6.80 -1.19
C ALA A 75 1.35 6.35 0.20
N GLN A 76 1.11 5.04 0.37
CA GLN A 76 0.69 4.49 1.64
C GLN A 76 1.72 4.75 2.76
N ALA A 77 3.01 4.60 2.46
CA ALA A 77 4.09 4.88 3.40
C ALA A 77 4.16 6.36 3.79
N LEU A 78 4.06 7.24 2.79
CA LEU A 78 4.10 8.69 2.96
C LEU A 78 2.97 9.15 3.89
N TYR A 79 1.73 8.77 3.61
CA TYR A 79 0.56 9.16 4.41
C TYR A 79 0.66 8.66 5.85
N GLN A 80 1.21 7.46 6.06
CA GLN A 80 1.44 6.93 7.41
C GLN A 80 2.53 7.68 8.17
N GLY A 81 3.63 8.02 7.48
CA GLY A 81 4.68 8.86 8.04
C GLY A 81 4.14 10.23 8.45
N GLN A 82 3.34 10.86 7.58
CA GLN A 82 2.70 12.14 7.86
C GLN A 82 1.70 12.02 9.02
N ALA A 83 0.84 11.00 9.04
CA ALA A 83 -0.16 10.79 10.09
C ALA A 83 0.48 10.55 11.47
N LEU A 84 1.66 9.91 11.51
CA LEU A 84 2.39 9.67 12.75
C LEU A 84 2.82 10.99 13.41
N ALA A 85 3.22 11.99 12.61
CA ALA A 85 3.76 13.27 13.07
C ALA A 85 2.81 14.47 12.88
N ALA A 86 1.57 14.23 12.45
CA ALA A 86 0.55 15.27 12.28
C ALA A 86 0.21 15.95 13.61
N ARG A 87 0.02 17.28 13.59
CA ARG A 87 -0.23 18.07 14.80
C ARG A 87 -1.70 18.06 15.21
N SER A 88 -2.60 18.03 14.23
CA SER A 88 -4.04 17.96 14.47
C SER A 88 -4.61 16.57 14.21
N ASP A 89 -5.60 16.19 15.04
CA ASP A 89 -6.33 14.94 14.86
C ASP A 89 -7.09 14.88 13.54
N ALA A 90 -7.57 16.03 13.06
CA ALA A 90 -8.25 16.14 11.77
C ALA A 90 -7.32 15.79 10.60
N THR A 91 -6.11 16.36 10.55
CA THR A 91 -5.11 16.02 9.52
C THR A 91 -4.70 14.57 9.63
N ARG A 92 -4.46 14.06 10.85
CA ARG A 92 -4.14 12.66 11.08
C ARG A 92 -5.22 11.72 10.53
N GLN A 93 -6.49 11.98 10.81
CA GLN A 93 -7.61 11.15 10.34
C GLN A 93 -7.75 11.21 8.82
N SER A 94 -7.60 12.39 8.21
CA SER A 94 -7.62 12.54 6.76
C SER A 94 -6.53 11.72 6.08
N LEU A 95 -5.29 11.78 6.59
CA LEU A 95 -4.17 11.00 6.05
C LEU A 95 -4.35 9.49 6.23
N LEU A 96 -4.93 9.05 7.36
CA LEU A 96 -5.24 7.64 7.58
C LEU A 96 -6.36 7.15 6.66
N SER A 97 -7.36 7.99 6.35
CA SER A 97 -8.39 7.70 5.35
C SER A 97 -7.77 7.54 3.96
N ALA A 98 -6.94 8.49 3.54
CA ALA A 98 -6.21 8.40 2.26
C ALA A 98 -5.37 7.12 2.18
N ALA A 99 -4.64 6.77 3.25
CA ALA A 99 -3.85 5.53 3.30
C ALA A 99 -4.70 4.24 3.22
N GLN A 100 -5.98 4.29 3.62
CA GLN A 100 -6.92 3.18 3.43
C GLN A 100 -7.42 3.09 2.00
N GLU A 101 -7.69 4.23 1.35
CA GLU A 101 -8.07 4.27 -0.07
C GLU A 101 -6.96 3.71 -0.96
N GLU A 102 -5.70 4.08 -0.72
CA GLU A 102 -4.55 3.51 -1.47
C GLU A 102 -4.33 2.02 -1.20
N ALA A 103 -4.84 1.48 -0.08
CA ALA A 103 -4.75 0.05 0.18
C ALA A 103 -5.58 -0.77 -0.83
N ASP A 104 -6.72 -0.23 -1.29
CA ASP A 104 -7.49 -0.84 -2.38
C ASP A 104 -6.71 -0.80 -3.70
N HIS A 105 -6.10 0.35 -4.01
CA HIS A 105 -5.32 0.53 -5.25
C HIS A 105 -4.11 -0.42 -5.28
N LEU A 106 -3.41 -0.54 -4.15
CA LEU A 106 -2.32 -1.49 -3.98
C LEU A 106 -2.77 -2.93 -4.21
N ALA A 107 -3.90 -3.33 -3.64
CA ALA A 107 -4.46 -4.68 -3.81
C ALA A 107 -4.86 -4.96 -5.27
N TRP A 108 -5.42 -3.98 -5.98
CA TRP A 108 -5.72 -4.11 -7.41
C TRP A 108 -4.44 -4.23 -8.24
N CYS A 109 -3.41 -3.44 -7.94
CA CYS A 109 -2.12 -3.53 -8.61
C CYS A 109 -1.44 -4.90 -8.36
N GLU A 110 -1.51 -5.42 -7.13
CA GLU A 110 -0.97 -6.74 -6.78
C GLU A 110 -1.69 -7.86 -7.54
N THR A 111 -3.03 -7.81 -7.57
CA THR A 111 -3.85 -8.75 -8.36
C THR A 111 -3.44 -8.69 -9.83
N ARG A 112 -3.28 -7.47 -10.38
CA ARG A 112 -2.92 -7.30 -11.79
C ARG A 112 -1.51 -7.79 -12.12
N LEU A 113 -0.56 -7.65 -11.19
CA LEU A 113 0.77 -8.24 -11.33
C LEU A 113 0.68 -9.78 -11.42
N GLN A 114 -0.16 -10.41 -10.60
CA GLN A 114 -0.37 -11.86 -10.63
C GLN A 114 -0.98 -12.32 -11.96
N GLU A 115 -2.01 -11.63 -12.46
CA GLU A 115 -2.65 -11.91 -13.76
C GLU A 115 -1.68 -11.80 -14.96
N LEU A 116 -0.68 -10.91 -14.83
CA LEU A 116 0.36 -10.68 -15.84
C LEU A 116 1.57 -11.61 -15.68
N ASP A 117 1.58 -12.52 -14.70
CA ASP A 117 2.75 -13.33 -14.30
C ASP A 117 4.00 -12.48 -14.00
N ALA A 118 3.76 -11.30 -13.41
CA ALA A 118 4.78 -10.32 -13.04
C ALA A 118 4.95 -10.26 -11.52
N LYS A 119 6.15 -9.83 -11.09
CA LYS A 119 6.48 -9.69 -9.66
C LYS A 119 6.52 -8.23 -9.22
N PRO A 120 6.21 -7.92 -7.95
CA PRO A 120 6.47 -6.61 -7.35
C PRO A 120 7.95 -6.23 -7.38
N SER A 121 8.24 -4.94 -7.14
CA SER A 121 9.61 -4.45 -7.07
C SER A 121 10.32 -4.98 -5.81
N ARG A 122 11.53 -5.52 -5.99
CA ARG A 122 12.41 -5.91 -4.87
C ARG A 122 12.89 -4.72 -4.04
N LEU A 123 12.80 -3.50 -4.58
CA LEU A 123 13.21 -2.27 -3.91
C LEU A 123 12.08 -1.64 -3.09
N ASN A 124 10.87 -2.21 -3.10
CA ASN A 124 9.73 -1.72 -2.31
C ASN A 124 10.05 -1.49 -0.83
N PRO A 125 10.81 -2.34 -0.11
CA PRO A 125 11.18 -2.06 1.28
C PRO A 125 11.97 -0.75 1.43
N LEU A 126 12.90 -0.48 0.52
CA LEU A 126 13.69 0.75 0.52
C LEU A 126 12.81 1.97 0.21
N PHE A 127 11.98 1.87 -0.83
CA PHE A 127 11.09 2.95 -1.24
C PHE A 127 10.03 3.26 -0.19
N TYR A 128 9.48 2.24 0.47
CA TYR A 128 8.57 2.40 1.60
C TYR A 128 9.25 3.17 2.74
N ALA A 129 10.45 2.74 3.15
CA ALA A 129 11.17 3.39 4.25
C ALA A 129 11.52 4.86 3.94
N ALA A 130 11.96 5.14 2.71
CA ALA A 130 12.26 6.50 2.26
C ALA A 130 11.01 7.39 2.24
N SER A 131 9.90 6.90 1.68
CA SER A 131 8.64 7.64 1.62
C SER A 131 8.03 7.87 3.00
N PHE A 132 8.09 6.87 3.89
CA PHE A 132 7.66 7.03 5.28
C PHE A 132 8.47 8.12 6.00
N ALA A 133 9.80 8.07 5.89
CA ALA A 133 10.68 9.07 6.51
C ALA A 133 10.40 10.48 5.98
N LEU A 134 10.24 10.61 4.65
CA LEU A 134 9.88 11.88 4.03
C LEU A 134 8.53 12.38 4.55
N GLY A 135 7.53 11.49 4.65
CA GLY A 135 6.23 11.81 5.21
C GLY A 135 6.34 12.37 6.63
N ALA A 136 7.04 11.68 7.52
CA ALA A 136 7.26 12.14 8.89
C ALA A 136 7.96 13.51 8.95
N ILE A 137 9.00 13.73 8.13
CA ILE A 137 9.70 15.02 8.05
C ILE A 137 8.77 16.15 7.60
N THR A 138 7.95 15.92 6.57
CA THR A 138 7.01 16.94 6.07
C THR A 138 5.93 17.30 7.10
N ALA A 139 5.45 16.33 7.87
CA ALA A 139 4.48 16.59 8.93
C ALA A 139 5.08 17.37 10.12
N VAL A 140 6.34 17.12 10.47
CA VAL A 140 7.06 17.92 11.49
C VAL A 140 7.14 19.40 11.08
N ALA A 141 7.32 19.68 9.79
CA ALA A 141 7.32 21.04 9.25
C ALA A 141 5.94 21.75 9.36
N GLY A 142 4.86 20.99 9.55
CA GLY A 142 3.52 21.46 9.90
C GLY A 142 2.42 20.98 8.95
N ASP A 143 1.19 20.89 9.47
CA ASP A 143 0.04 20.30 8.76
C ASP A 143 -0.24 20.93 7.38
N LYS A 144 -0.07 22.26 7.22
CA LYS A 144 -0.24 22.94 5.92
C LYS A 144 0.79 22.50 4.88
N VAL A 145 2.05 22.30 5.30
CA VAL A 145 3.13 21.84 4.42
C VAL A 145 2.88 20.38 4.05
N SER A 146 2.48 19.57 5.03
CA SER A 146 2.11 18.16 4.82
C SER A 146 1.00 18.02 3.79
N LEU A 147 -0.12 18.73 3.95
CA LEU A 147 -1.25 18.69 3.02
C LEU A 147 -0.91 19.28 1.65
N GLY A 148 -0.13 20.37 1.61
CA GLY A 148 0.36 20.94 0.35
C GLY A 148 1.27 19.98 -0.42
N PHE A 149 2.09 19.19 0.27
CA PHE A 149 2.90 18.14 -0.35
C PHE A 149 2.03 17.04 -0.95
N VAL A 150 1.03 16.55 -0.21
CA VAL A 150 0.07 15.54 -0.71
C VAL A 150 -0.62 16.04 -1.97
N HIS A 151 -1.16 17.26 -1.93
CA HIS A 151 -1.84 17.86 -3.07
C HIS A 151 -0.93 17.96 -4.31
N ALA A 152 0.32 18.42 -4.12
CA ALA A 152 1.29 18.50 -5.20
C ALA A 152 1.66 17.12 -5.78
N THR A 153 1.72 16.08 -4.94
CA THR A 153 1.96 14.71 -5.42
C THR A 153 0.77 14.15 -6.18
N GLU A 154 -0.47 14.37 -5.71
CA GLU A 154 -1.69 13.94 -6.39
C GLU A 154 -1.86 14.62 -7.74
N GLU A 155 -1.57 15.93 -7.83
CA GLU A 155 -1.63 16.66 -9.10
C GLU A 155 -0.66 16.08 -10.15
N ARG A 156 0.54 15.67 -9.71
CA ARG A 156 1.52 15.01 -10.59
C ARG A 156 1.09 13.61 -11.01
N VAL A 157 0.44 12.86 -10.12
CA VAL A 157 -0.14 11.54 -10.44
C VAL A 157 -1.26 11.70 -11.46
N ALA A 158 -2.22 12.58 -11.19
CA ALA A 158 -3.34 12.86 -12.10
C ALA A 158 -2.88 13.34 -13.48
N GLY A 159 -1.80 14.12 -13.54
CA GLY A 159 -1.21 14.59 -14.79
C GLY A 159 -0.67 13.48 -15.69
N HIS A 160 -0.19 12.36 -15.16
CA HIS A 160 0.35 11.25 -15.97
C HIS A 160 -0.71 10.21 -16.40
N LEU A 161 -1.91 10.27 -15.81
CA LEU A 161 -3.04 9.38 -16.11
C LEU A 161 -4.04 9.99 -17.11
N ARG A 162 -3.87 11.27 -17.45
CA ARG A 162 -4.66 11.98 -18.45
C ARG A 162 -4.18 11.75 -19.87
#